data_AF-A0A1H7JPQ3-F1
#
_entry.id   AF-A0A1H7JPQ3-F1
#
_cell.length_a   1.000
_cell.length_b   1.000
_cell.length_c   1.000
_cell.angle_alpha   90.00
_cell.angle_beta   90.00
_cell.angle_gamma   90.00
#
_symmetry.space_group_name_H-M   'P 1'
#
loop_
_entity.id
_entity.type
_entity.pdbx_description
1 polymer ?
#
loop_
_entity_poly.entity_id
_entity_poly.type
_entity_poly.pdbx_seq_one_letter_code
_entity_poly.pdbx_strand_id
1 'polypeptide(L)'
;MNKIITTTTNTLEGWTIEEYHEPITANVVVGSNVFSDFAAGWTDFFGGRSSTYERKLQSIYKQAIETLSDRAQRLGANCIVGLRIDIDEISGKGTQMFMITALGTPVRAFKEGEKQSLKTGKSVDGNLVKDKIDAKIMIDTHMASPKLSSISEAKINFILEKRFPEFAPLVLSITQHNYDSAEAETKERLKRLYKYFGVIDSNLASAMLFDELQSPEISNGYRTILKKIIIAYDLIDYESVLKILKNENNEIAKTALDFVKANKLNYTVEDKALLTEIKQTAAERFKPVIEYTTKKKIFSSSENEVWKCIYSNLNEASRADVLRVQKITMASKRMRPVHRRLLG
;
A
#
# COMPACT_ATOMS: atom_id res chain seq x y z
N MET A 1 -6.21 -11.20 8.22
CA MET A 1 -5.26 -12.30 7.93
C MET A 1 -5.84 -13.59 8.46
N ASN A 2 -6.08 -14.58 7.61
CA ASN A 2 -6.42 -15.93 8.09
C ASN A 2 -5.21 -16.46 8.86
N LYS A 3 -5.43 -16.82 10.13
CA LYS A 3 -4.38 -17.30 11.01
C LYS A 3 -4.07 -18.76 10.65
N ILE A 4 -2.86 -19.03 10.14
CA ILE A 4 -2.39 -20.40 9.87
C ILE A 4 -2.19 -21.12 11.22
N ILE A 5 -2.61 -22.38 11.33
CA ILE A 5 -2.41 -23.15 12.57
C ILE A 5 -0.94 -23.51 12.65
N THR A 6 -0.25 -23.09 13.71
CA THR A 6 1.17 -23.39 13.91
C THR A 6 1.33 -24.13 15.23
N THR A 7 2.01 -25.27 15.22
CA THR A 7 2.25 -26.07 16.41
C THR A 7 3.70 -26.55 16.47
N THR A 8 4.22 -26.74 17.68
CA THR A 8 5.51 -27.38 17.94
C THR A 8 5.43 -28.91 17.84
N THR A 9 4.23 -29.49 17.85
CA THR A 9 4.00 -30.93 17.68
C THR A 9 4.13 -31.35 16.21
N ASN A 10 4.51 -32.60 15.96
CA ASN A 10 4.64 -33.12 14.59
C ASN A 10 3.29 -33.45 13.94
N THR A 11 2.22 -33.55 14.75
CA THR A 11 0.86 -33.87 14.31
C THR A 11 -0.14 -32.92 14.99
N LEU A 12 -1.33 -32.86 14.44
CA LEU A 12 -2.46 -32.11 14.97
C LEU A 12 -3.53 -33.12 15.41
N GLU A 13 -3.90 -33.10 16.69
CA GLU A 13 -4.89 -34.05 17.23
C GLU A 13 -6.25 -33.87 16.59
N GLY A 14 -6.83 -34.98 16.11
CA GLY A 14 -8.09 -34.96 15.36
C GLY A 14 -7.98 -34.23 14.04
N TRP A 15 -6.78 -34.14 13.43
CA TRP A 15 -6.59 -33.69 12.06
C TRP A 15 -5.79 -34.74 11.28
N THR A 16 -6.13 -34.90 10.00
CA THR A 16 -5.36 -35.71 9.07
C THR A 16 -4.55 -34.79 8.15
N ILE A 17 -3.25 -35.01 8.07
CA ILE A 17 -2.37 -34.32 7.12
C ILE A 17 -2.51 -35.00 5.75
N GLU A 18 -2.79 -34.18 4.73
CA GLU A 18 -3.07 -34.61 3.36
C GLU A 18 -1.85 -34.43 2.45
N GLU A 19 -1.08 -33.36 2.67
CA GLU A 19 0.12 -33.06 1.90
C GLU A 19 1.19 -32.39 2.79
N TYR A 20 2.45 -32.77 2.59
CA TYR A 20 3.61 -32.16 3.21
C TYR A 20 4.37 -31.34 2.16
N HIS A 21 4.65 -30.08 2.48
CA HIS A 21 5.56 -29.26 1.69
C HIS A 21 6.99 -29.34 2.25
N GLU A 22 7.94 -28.77 1.52
CA GLU A 22 9.33 -28.69 1.99
C GLU A 22 9.43 -27.88 3.30
N PRO A 23 10.32 -28.28 4.24
CA PRO A 23 10.56 -27.50 5.44
C PRO A 23 11.02 -26.08 5.11
N ILE A 24 10.50 -25.11 5.85
CA ILE A 24 10.83 -23.69 5.69
C ILE A 24 11.45 -23.13 6.96
N THR A 25 12.23 -22.07 6.80
CA THR A 25 12.88 -21.34 7.90
C THR A 25 12.51 -19.85 7.86
N ALA A 26 12.71 -19.13 8.96
CA ALA A 26 12.61 -17.68 9.07
C ALA A 26 13.60 -17.18 10.12
N ASN A 27 14.46 -16.22 9.75
CA ASN A 27 15.56 -15.75 10.59
C ASN A 27 15.36 -14.28 10.95
N VAL A 28 15.55 -13.94 12.22
CA VAL A 28 15.53 -12.55 12.72
C VAL A 28 16.82 -12.27 13.48
N VAL A 29 17.54 -11.23 13.10
CA VAL A 29 18.82 -10.85 13.72
C VAL A 29 18.62 -9.67 14.67
N VAL A 30 19.11 -9.80 15.90
CA VAL A 30 18.97 -8.83 16.99
C VAL A 30 20.36 -8.35 17.40
N GLY A 31 20.60 -7.04 17.35
CA GLY A 31 21.90 -6.42 17.65
C GLY A 31 22.15 -6.14 19.13
N SER A 32 23.42 -6.02 19.52
CA SER A 32 23.89 -5.78 20.89
C SER A 32 23.24 -4.58 21.57
N ASN A 33 22.98 -3.47 20.86
CA ASN A 33 22.36 -2.28 21.44
C ASN A 33 20.94 -2.55 21.97
N VAL A 34 20.20 -3.47 21.34
CA VAL A 34 18.87 -3.87 21.80
C VAL A 34 18.98 -4.65 23.11
N PHE A 35 20.06 -5.41 23.31
CA PHE A 35 20.39 -6.11 24.55
C PHE A 35 21.05 -5.26 25.63
N SER A 36 21.83 -4.24 25.28
CA SER A 36 22.32 -3.24 26.23
C SER A 36 21.15 -2.47 26.86
N ASP A 37 20.14 -2.10 26.07
CA ASP A 37 18.89 -1.52 26.59
C ASP A 37 18.09 -2.51 27.46
N PHE A 38 18.23 -3.82 27.23
CA PHE A 38 17.64 -4.86 28.07
C PHE A 38 18.33 -5.02 29.43
N ALA A 39 19.67 -4.88 29.46
CA ALA A 39 20.48 -5.03 30.66
C ALA A 39 20.48 -3.75 31.53
N ALA A 40 20.45 -2.57 30.93
CA ALA A 40 20.38 -1.28 31.66
C ALA A 40 19.08 -1.13 32.47
N GLY A 41 17.98 -1.76 32.02
CA GLY A 41 16.73 -1.82 32.78
C GLY A 41 16.69 -2.94 33.84
N TRP A 42 17.73 -3.77 33.96
CA TRP A 42 17.76 -4.95 34.84
C TRP A 42 18.62 -4.74 36.09
N THR A 43 19.52 -3.74 36.10
CA THR A 43 20.30 -3.36 37.30
C THR A 43 19.44 -2.88 38.47
N ASP A 44 18.18 -2.48 38.23
CA ASP A 44 17.29 -1.94 39.27
C ASP A 44 16.33 -2.97 39.90
N PHE A 45 16.30 -4.23 39.45
CA PHE A 45 15.24 -5.15 39.89
C PHE A 45 15.70 -6.61 39.95
N PHE A 46 16.35 -6.96 41.07
CA PHE A 46 16.57 -8.35 41.48
C PHE A 46 15.26 -9.18 41.36
N GLY A 47 15.27 -10.20 40.51
CA GLY A 47 14.41 -11.39 40.65
C GLY A 47 12.93 -11.31 40.23
N GLY A 48 12.46 -10.25 39.56
CA GLY A 48 11.09 -10.16 39.03
C GLY A 48 11.02 -10.18 37.50
N ARG A 49 9.97 -10.76 36.90
CA ARG A 49 9.74 -10.79 35.44
C ARG A 49 9.92 -9.38 34.84
N SER A 50 11.01 -9.17 34.11
CA SER A 50 11.26 -7.89 33.45
C SER A 50 10.31 -7.75 32.26
N SER A 51 9.16 -7.11 32.49
CA SER A 51 8.09 -6.96 31.49
C SER A 51 8.57 -6.36 30.16
N THR A 52 9.63 -5.57 30.17
CA THR A 52 10.21 -4.96 28.97
C THR A 52 11.07 -5.94 28.16
N TYR A 53 11.84 -6.81 28.83
CA TYR A 53 12.61 -7.87 28.18
C TYR A 53 11.67 -8.88 27.49
N GLU A 54 10.69 -9.36 28.25
CA GLU A 54 9.69 -10.33 27.81
C GLU A 54 8.90 -9.80 26.60
N ARG A 55 8.42 -8.55 26.65
CA ARG A 55 7.65 -7.94 25.54
C ARG A 55 8.43 -7.89 24.22
N LYS A 56 9.70 -7.49 24.25
CA LYS A 56 10.49 -7.35 23.03
C LYS A 56 10.91 -8.73 22.49
N LEU A 57 11.26 -9.70 23.33
CA LEU A 57 11.49 -11.09 22.87
C LEU A 57 10.23 -11.68 22.22
N GLN A 58 9.07 -11.50 22.85
CA GLN A 58 7.78 -11.90 22.28
C GLN A 58 7.51 -11.24 20.93
N SER A 59 7.88 -9.98 20.75
CA SER A 59 7.75 -9.30 19.45
C SER A 59 8.63 -9.91 18.36
N ILE A 60 9.83 -10.37 18.71
CA ILE A 60 10.76 -11.00 17.76
C ILE A 60 10.27 -12.40 17.38
N TYR A 61 9.81 -13.20 18.35
CA TYR A 61 9.20 -14.51 18.06
C TYR A 61 7.96 -14.38 17.19
N LYS A 62 7.11 -13.39 17.47
CA LYS A 62 5.93 -13.11 16.65
C LYS A 62 6.33 -12.79 15.22
N GLN A 63 7.34 -11.93 15.01
CA GLN A 63 7.83 -11.58 13.68
C GLN A 63 8.38 -12.79 12.92
N ALA A 64 9.13 -13.68 13.60
CA ALA A 64 9.65 -14.90 13.00
C ALA A 64 8.51 -15.85 12.58
N ILE A 65 7.51 -16.06 13.46
CA ILE A 65 6.35 -16.91 13.18
C ILE A 65 5.47 -16.33 12.06
N GLU A 66 5.27 -15.00 12.03
CA GLU A 66 4.51 -14.33 10.96
C GLU A 66 5.21 -14.51 9.60
N THR A 67 6.53 -14.33 9.56
CA THR A 67 7.32 -14.55 8.33
C THR A 67 7.23 -16.01 7.86
N LEU A 68 7.31 -16.97 8.80
CA LEU A 68 7.17 -18.40 8.52
C LEU A 68 5.76 -18.73 8.01
N SER A 69 4.74 -18.10 8.60
CA SER A 69 3.33 -18.25 8.24
C SER A 69 3.06 -17.76 6.81
N ASP A 70 3.59 -16.59 6.44
CA ASP A 70 3.44 -16.03 5.11
C ASP A 70 4.09 -16.92 4.04
N ARG A 71 5.26 -17.51 4.34
CA ARG A 71 5.93 -18.47 3.46
C ARG A 71 5.10 -19.74 3.28
N ALA A 72 4.56 -20.29 4.36
CA ALA A 72 3.69 -21.46 4.32
C ALA A 72 2.42 -21.21 3.48
N GLN A 73 1.78 -20.05 3.63
CA GLN A 73 0.59 -19.70 2.85
C GLN A 73 0.87 -19.61 1.35
N ARG A 74 2.04 -19.10 0.94
CA ARG A 74 2.46 -19.06 -0.47
C ARG A 74 2.62 -20.45 -1.08
N LEU A 75 2.91 -21.47 -0.26
CA LEU A 75 2.98 -22.87 -0.68
C LEU A 75 1.61 -23.56 -0.71
N GLY A 76 0.53 -22.86 -0.32
CA GLY A 76 -0.82 -23.42 -0.23
C GLY A 76 -1.08 -24.22 1.05
N ALA A 77 -0.16 -24.18 2.01
CA ALA A 77 -0.33 -24.82 3.31
C ALA A 77 -1.33 -24.06 4.20
N ASN A 78 -2.06 -24.81 5.02
CA ASN A 78 -2.98 -24.25 6.02
C ASN A 78 -2.55 -24.49 7.46
N CYS A 79 -1.49 -25.28 7.66
CA CYS A 79 -0.87 -25.52 8.96
C CYS A 79 0.67 -25.55 8.85
N ILE A 80 1.35 -25.33 9.96
CA ILE A 80 2.79 -25.59 10.15
C ILE A 80 2.92 -26.51 11.37
N VAL A 81 3.54 -27.67 11.17
CA VAL A 81 3.84 -28.64 12.23
C VAL A 81 5.34 -28.68 12.52
N GLY A 82 5.69 -29.14 13.71
CA GLY A 82 7.08 -29.26 14.14
C GLY A 82 7.81 -27.92 14.23
N LEU A 83 7.10 -26.84 14.59
CA LEU A 83 7.71 -25.55 14.82
C LEU A 83 8.83 -25.69 15.87
N ARG A 84 10.03 -25.25 15.52
CA ARG A 84 11.11 -25.02 16.46
C ARG A 84 11.62 -23.59 16.31
N ILE A 85 12.04 -23.01 17.41
CA ILE A 85 12.65 -21.69 17.45
C ILE A 85 13.95 -21.84 18.21
N ASP A 86 15.05 -21.58 17.52
CA ASP A 86 16.39 -21.61 18.07
C ASP A 86 16.94 -20.19 18.18
N ILE A 87 17.79 -19.96 19.17
CA ILE A 87 18.49 -18.69 19.37
C ILE A 87 19.98 -18.97 19.37
N ASP A 88 20.68 -18.44 18.38
CA ASP A 88 22.11 -18.59 18.23
C ASP A 88 22.81 -17.25 18.48
N GLU A 89 23.92 -17.28 19.22
CA GLU A 89 24.79 -16.11 19.33
C GLU A 89 25.71 -16.04 18.10
N ILE A 90 25.71 -14.90 17.44
CA ILE A 90 26.60 -14.56 16.32
C ILE A 90 27.51 -13.42 16.81
N SER A 91 28.58 -13.79 17.52
CA SER A 91 29.54 -12.84 18.07
C SER A 91 30.61 -12.48 17.02
N GLY A 92 30.89 -11.18 16.84
CA GLY A 92 31.96 -10.72 15.96
C GLY A 92 32.45 -9.32 16.34
N LYS A 93 33.77 -9.11 16.37
CA LYS A 93 34.45 -7.80 16.56
C LYS A 93 33.87 -6.92 17.69
N GLY A 94 33.54 -7.53 18.83
CA GLY A 94 33.08 -6.80 20.03
C GLY A 94 31.59 -6.46 20.08
N THR A 95 30.80 -6.85 19.08
CA THR A 95 29.33 -6.77 19.12
C THR A 95 28.72 -8.17 19.25
N GLN A 96 27.91 -8.36 20.29
CA GLN A 96 27.10 -9.57 20.49
C GLN A 96 25.80 -9.42 19.67
N MET A 97 25.57 -10.29 18.69
CA MET A 97 24.29 -10.37 17.99
C MET A 97 23.66 -11.72 18.27
N PHE A 98 22.33 -11.77 18.28
CA PHE A 98 21.57 -13.01 18.38
C PHE A 98 20.77 -13.23 17.10
N MET A 99 20.80 -14.43 16.56
CA MET A 99 19.94 -14.87 15.48
C MET A 99 18.86 -15.75 16.06
N ILE A 100 17.61 -15.39 15.80
CA ILE A 100 16.45 -16.20 16.12
C ILE A 100 15.99 -16.88 14.84
N THR A 101 16.03 -18.21 14.83
CA THR A 101 15.70 -19.05 13.69
C THR A 101 14.44 -19.83 14.00
N ALA A 102 13.35 -19.55 13.30
CA ALA A 102 12.14 -20.36 13.34
C ALA A 102 12.13 -21.34 12.16
N LEU A 103 11.86 -22.61 12.40
CA LEU A 103 11.76 -23.65 11.37
C LEU A 103 10.49 -24.48 11.58
N GLY A 104 9.91 -24.98 10.50
CA GLY A 104 8.74 -25.85 10.57
C GLY A 104 8.39 -26.46 9.21
N THR A 105 7.51 -27.45 9.23
CA THR A 105 7.04 -28.12 8.00
C THR A 105 5.63 -27.62 7.68
N PRO A 106 5.44 -26.91 6.56
CA PRO A 106 4.12 -26.53 6.10
C PRO A 106 3.36 -27.76 5.62
N VAL A 107 2.10 -27.87 6.01
CA VAL A 107 1.24 -28.98 5.61
C VAL A 107 -0.14 -28.49 5.23
N ARG A 108 -0.80 -29.23 4.33
CA ARG A 108 -2.24 -29.15 4.14
C ARG A 108 -2.90 -30.23 4.99
N ALA A 109 -3.73 -29.86 5.94
CA ALA A 109 -4.43 -30.79 6.83
C ALA A 109 -5.92 -30.44 6.96
N PHE A 110 -6.75 -31.40 7.36
CA PHE A 110 -8.18 -31.21 7.64
C PHE A 110 -8.56 -31.88 8.97
N LYS A 111 -9.65 -31.45 9.61
CA LYS A 111 -10.06 -32.00 10.90
C LYS A 111 -10.87 -33.30 10.71
N GLU A 112 -10.52 -34.35 11.44
CA GLU A 112 -11.26 -35.61 11.49
C GLU A 112 -12.69 -35.35 12.01
N GLY A 113 -13.69 -35.87 11.28
CA GLY A 113 -15.10 -35.47 11.43
C GLY A 113 -15.60 -34.54 10.32
N GLU A 114 -14.73 -33.89 9.56
CA GLU A 114 -15.11 -33.08 8.38
C GLU A 114 -15.27 -33.94 7.09
N LYS A 115 -14.91 -35.23 7.13
CA LYS A 115 -15.00 -36.16 5.98
C LYS A 115 -16.43 -36.57 5.57
N GLN A 116 -17.48 -36.24 6.34
CA GLN A 116 -18.87 -36.57 5.98
C GLN A 116 -19.65 -35.43 5.29
N SER A 117 -19.01 -34.33 4.92
CA SER A 117 -19.64 -33.31 4.06
C SER A 117 -18.78 -33.02 2.83
N LEU A 118 -18.72 -33.99 1.92
CA LEU A 118 -18.56 -33.69 0.50
C LEU A 118 -19.92 -33.30 -0.11
N LYS A 119 -20.63 -32.39 0.57
CA LYS A 119 -21.35 -31.28 -0.08
C LYS A 119 -20.51 -30.04 0.23
N THR A 120 -20.08 -29.36 -0.82
CA THR A 120 -19.38 -28.07 -0.80
C THR A 120 -19.93 -27.14 0.28
N GLY A 121 -19.16 -26.90 1.33
CA GLY A 121 -19.55 -25.95 2.37
C GLY A 121 -18.46 -25.81 3.41
N LYS A 122 -17.48 -24.93 3.16
CA LYS A 122 -16.61 -24.42 4.24
C LYS A 122 -17.53 -23.95 5.37
N SER A 123 -17.33 -24.43 6.59
CA SER A 123 -18.01 -23.85 7.76
C SER A 123 -17.59 -22.38 7.83
N VAL A 124 -18.55 -21.48 7.67
CA VAL A 124 -18.33 -20.03 7.72
C VAL A 124 -18.74 -19.56 9.10
N ASP A 125 -17.90 -18.75 9.74
CA ASP A 125 -18.24 -18.10 11.02
C ASP A 125 -19.59 -17.38 10.90
N GLY A 126 -20.57 -17.74 11.73
CA GLY A 126 -21.91 -17.16 11.70
C GLY A 126 -21.91 -15.64 11.89
N ASN A 127 -20.95 -15.09 12.66
CA ASN A 127 -20.79 -13.65 12.79
C ASN A 127 -20.26 -13.03 11.50
N LEU A 128 -19.31 -13.68 10.82
CA LEU A 128 -18.82 -13.24 9.52
C LEU A 128 -19.92 -13.32 8.45
N VAL A 129 -20.73 -14.37 8.46
CA VAL A 129 -21.90 -14.49 7.56
C VAL A 129 -22.85 -13.33 7.82
N LYS A 130 -23.19 -13.06 9.08
CA LYS A 130 -24.04 -11.94 9.46
C LYS A 130 -23.44 -10.61 9.02
N ASP A 131 -22.17 -10.36 9.31
CA ASP A 131 -21.47 -9.14 8.90
C ASP A 131 -21.46 -8.98 7.37
N LYS A 132 -21.28 -10.07 6.62
CA LYS A 132 -21.31 -10.05 5.14
C LYS A 132 -22.72 -9.80 4.61
N ILE A 133 -23.75 -10.34 5.25
CA ILE A 133 -25.16 -10.05 4.93
C ILE A 133 -25.47 -8.57 5.22
N ASP A 134 -25.09 -8.08 6.39
CA ASP A 134 -25.30 -6.69 6.79
C ASP A 134 -24.55 -5.72 5.85
N ALA A 135 -23.33 -6.07 5.45
CA ALA A 135 -22.56 -5.34 4.45
C ALA A 135 -23.28 -5.33 3.10
N LYS A 136 -23.76 -6.49 2.63
CA LYS A 136 -24.50 -6.60 1.36
C LYS A 136 -25.77 -5.76 1.37
N ILE A 137 -26.59 -5.87 2.43
CA ILE A 137 -27.80 -5.07 2.61
C ILE A 137 -27.45 -3.59 2.60
N MET A 138 -26.41 -3.18 3.32
CA MET A 138 -25.97 -1.79 3.36
C MET A 138 -25.56 -1.28 1.97
N ILE A 139 -24.78 -2.06 1.22
CA ILE A 139 -24.38 -1.74 -0.16
C ILE A 139 -25.63 -1.60 -1.03
N ASP A 140 -26.47 -2.63 -1.09
CA ASP A 140 -27.66 -2.66 -1.94
C ASP A 140 -28.62 -1.48 -1.61
N THR A 141 -28.76 -1.13 -0.33
CA THR A 141 -29.62 -0.02 0.13
C THR A 141 -29.12 1.35 -0.31
N HIS A 142 -27.81 1.60 -0.28
CA HIS A 142 -27.25 2.95 -0.50
C HIS A 142 -26.63 3.13 -1.89
N MET A 143 -26.40 2.06 -2.65
CA MET A 143 -25.85 2.16 -4.01
C MET A 143 -26.78 2.89 -4.98
N ALA A 144 -28.10 2.71 -4.85
CA ALA A 144 -29.09 3.38 -5.70
C ALA A 144 -29.23 4.89 -5.40
N SER A 145 -28.93 5.30 -4.17
CA SER A 145 -28.94 6.72 -3.76
C SER A 145 -27.81 6.97 -2.75
N PRO A 146 -26.58 7.19 -3.23
CA PRO A 146 -25.36 7.22 -2.43
C PRO A 146 -25.18 8.56 -1.69
N LYS A 147 -26.17 8.94 -0.89
CA LYS A 147 -26.12 10.14 -0.07
C LYS A 147 -25.39 9.84 1.24
N LEU A 148 -24.36 10.62 1.56
CA LEU A 148 -23.64 10.43 2.83
C LEU A 148 -24.53 10.73 4.05
N SER A 149 -25.55 11.58 3.88
CA SER A 149 -26.52 11.92 4.93
C SER A 149 -27.39 10.75 5.37
N SER A 150 -27.63 9.74 4.52
CA SER A 150 -28.44 8.56 4.89
C SER A 150 -27.63 7.45 5.59
N ILE A 151 -26.31 7.59 5.63
CA ILE A 151 -25.41 6.66 6.30
C ILE A 151 -25.12 7.20 7.69
N SER A 152 -25.39 6.44 8.75
CA SER A 152 -25.09 6.86 10.11
C SER A 152 -23.61 6.70 10.46
N GLU A 153 -23.16 7.35 11.53
CA GLU A 153 -21.77 7.20 12.03
C GLU A 153 -21.43 5.76 12.42
N ALA A 154 -22.38 5.01 12.99
CA ALA A 154 -22.21 3.59 13.29
C ALA A 154 -21.94 2.77 12.02
N LYS A 155 -22.61 3.08 10.91
CA LYS A 155 -22.38 2.43 9.61
C LYS A 155 -21.01 2.78 9.01
N ILE A 156 -20.53 4.02 9.18
CA ILE A 156 -19.17 4.40 8.76
C ILE A 156 -18.13 3.61 9.57
N ASN A 157 -18.30 3.51 10.88
CA ASN A 157 -17.40 2.70 11.71
C ASN A 157 -17.43 1.23 11.31
N PHE A 158 -18.62 0.68 11.02
CA PHE A 158 -18.75 -0.70 10.51
C PHE A 158 -17.93 -0.92 9.23
N ILE A 159 -17.98 0.00 8.25
CA ILE A 159 -17.15 -0.08 7.04
C ILE A 159 -15.66 -0.15 7.38
N LEU A 160 -15.19 0.74 8.27
CA LEU A 160 -13.78 0.86 8.63
C LEU A 160 -13.27 -0.31 9.48
N GLU A 161 -14.10 -0.86 10.36
CA GLU A 161 -13.76 -1.97 11.25
C GLU A 161 -13.74 -3.30 10.50
N LYS A 162 -14.75 -3.56 9.66
CA LYS A 162 -14.88 -4.84 8.94
C LYS A 162 -13.93 -4.95 7.75
N ARG A 163 -13.53 -3.84 7.13
CA ARG A 163 -12.51 -3.78 6.06
C ARG A 163 -12.84 -4.68 4.87
N PHE A 164 -14.12 -4.90 4.61
CA PHE A 164 -14.58 -5.71 3.50
C PHE A 164 -14.34 -4.97 2.17
N PRO A 165 -13.62 -5.55 1.20
CA PRO A 165 -13.38 -4.93 -0.12
C PRO A 165 -14.67 -4.59 -0.88
N GLU A 166 -15.77 -5.28 -0.59
CA GLU A 166 -17.08 -5.06 -1.22
C GLU A 166 -17.65 -3.67 -0.93
N PHE A 167 -17.15 -2.96 0.09
CA PHE A 167 -17.57 -1.57 0.35
C PHE A 167 -16.93 -0.56 -0.59
N ALA A 168 -15.84 -0.88 -1.29
CA ALA A 168 -15.12 0.09 -2.10
C ALA A 168 -16.00 0.74 -3.19
N PRO A 169 -16.82 0.01 -3.98
CA PRO A 169 -17.73 0.64 -4.94
C PRO A 169 -18.73 1.59 -4.28
N LEU A 170 -19.25 1.23 -3.10
CA LEU A 170 -20.15 2.10 -2.34
C LEU A 170 -19.42 3.37 -1.87
N VAL A 171 -18.22 3.23 -1.31
CA VAL A 171 -17.41 4.36 -0.84
C VAL A 171 -17.06 5.31 -1.99
N LEU A 172 -16.68 4.78 -3.16
CA LEU A 172 -16.43 5.56 -4.36
C LEU A 172 -17.69 6.28 -4.83
N SER A 173 -18.82 5.57 -4.90
CA SER A 173 -20.11 6.14 -5.29
C SER A 173 -20.54 7.29 -4.36
N ILE A 174 -20.45 7.10 -3.04
CA ILE A 174 -20.72 8.16 -2.05
C ILE A 174 -19.76 9.33 -2.26
N THR A 175 -18.47 9.06 -2.48
CA THR A 175 -17.50 10.12 -2.72
C THR A 175 -17.86 10.93 -3.97
N GLN A 176 -18.17 10.27 -5.08
CA GLN A 176 -18.54 10.91 -6.34
C GLN A 176 -19.78 11.81 -6.23
N HIS A 177 -20.75 11.44 -5.39
CA HIS A 177 -22.00 12.18 -5.25
C HIS A 177 -21.97 13.28 -4.18
N ASN A 178 -20.92 13.35 -3.36
CA ASN A 178 -20.87 14.28 -2.22
C ASN A 178 -19.57 15.10 -2.15
N TYR A 179 -18.58 14.87 -3.03
CA TYR A 179 -17.24 15.48 -2.92
C TYR A 179 -17.22 17.01 -2.99
N ASP A 180 -18.19 17.61 -3.67
CA ASP A 180 -18.34 19.04 -3.90
C ASP A 180 -19.25 19.71 -2.86
N SER A 181 -19.76 18.96 -1.88
CA SER A 181 -20.58 19.49 -0.80
C SER A 181 -19.87 20.66 -0.12
N ALA A 182 -20.60 21.76 0.09
CA ALA A 182 -20.09 22.95 0.79
C ALA A 182 -20.05 22.74 2.32
N GLU A 183 -20.88 21.84 2.84
CA GLU A 183 -21.11 21.61 4.27
C GLU A 183 -19.88 21.02 4.97
N ALA A 184 -19.49 21.64 6.09
CA ALA A 184 -18.31 21.26 6.86
C ALA A 184 -18.43 19.84 7.43
N GLU A 185 -19.62 19.49 7.95
CA GLU A 185 -19.90 18.16 8.49
C GLU A 185 -19.75 17.07 7.43
N THR A 186 -20.39 17.25 6.26
CA THR A 186 -20.26 16.32 5.13
C THR A 186 -18.79 16.13 4.71
N LYS A 187 -17.99 17.20 4.66
CA LYS A 187 -16.55 17.11 4.36
C LYS A 187 -15.77 16.31 5.39
N GLU A 188 -16.06 16.47 6.68
CA GLU A 188 -15.40 15.72 7.76
C GLU A 188 -15.75 14.24 7.70
N ARG A 189 -17.03 13.94 7.48
CA ARG A 189 -17.53 12.57 7.33
C ARG A 189 -16.94 11.89 6.10
N LEU A 190 -16.80 12.59 4.97
CA LEU A 190 -16.09 12.09 3.78
C LEU A 190 -14.62 11.78 4.08
N LYS A 191 -13.90 12.67 4.77
CA LYS A 191 -12.50 12.42 5.16
C LYS A 191 -12.34 11.17 6.01
N ARG A 192 -13.30 10.88 6.90
CA ARG A 192 -13.32 9.63 7.66
C ARG A 192 -13.56 8.43 6.75
N LEU A 193 -14.49 8.54 5.81
CA LEU A 193 -14.77 7.48 4.86
C LEU A 193 -13.56 7.16 3.98
N TYR A 194 -12.76 8.16 3.58
CA TYR A 194 -11.53 7.94 2.80
C TYR A 194 -10.52 7.03 3.52
N LYS A 195 -10.54 6.98 4.86
CA LYS A 195 -9.68 6.09 5.66
C LYS A 195 -9.89 4.61 5.32
N TYR A 196 -11.05 4.28 4.75
CA TYR A 196 -11.36 2.94 4.26
C TYR A 196 -10.25 2.39 3.34
N PHE A 197 -9.76 3.20 2.39
CA PHE A 197 -8.69 2.77 1.47
C PHE A 197 -7.33 2.57 2.16
N GLY A 198 -7.14 3.16 3.34
CA GLY A 198 -5.95 2.95 4.17
C GLY A 198 -6.05 1.75 5.13
N VAL A 199 -7.20 1.11 5.27
CA VAL A 199 -7.40 -0.04 6.18
C VAL A 199 -7.65 -1.36 5.47
N ILE A 200 -8.01 -1.35 4.18
CA ILE A 200 -8.07 -2.56 3.34
C ILE A 200 -6.68 -2.89 2.76
N ASP A 201 -6.58 -4.02 2.06
CA ASP A 201 -5.34 -4.41 1.36
C ASP A 201 -4.89 -3.32 0.38
N SER A 202 -3.61 -2.92 0.47
CA SER A 202 -3.08 -1.78 -0.30
C SER A 202 -3.05 -2.04 -1.80
N ASN A 203 -2.84 -3.29 -2.25
CA ASN A 203 -2.85 -3.62 -3.67
C ASN A 203 -4.27 -3.54 -4.22
N LEU A 204 -5.25 -4.06 -3.48
CA LEU A 204 -6.67 -3.93 -3.85
C LEU A 204 -7.12 -2.46 -3.86
N ALA A 205 -6.79 -1.69 -2.81
CA ALA A 205 -7.13 -0.27 -2.74
C ALA A 205 -6.54 0.52 -3.91
N SER A 206 -5.25 0.29 -4.21
CA SER A 206 -4.55 0.92 -5.32
C SER A 206 -5.23 0.57 -6.64
N ALA A 207 -5.43 -0.71 -6.94
CA ALA A 207 -6.09 -1.16 -8.17
C ALA A 207 -7.47 -0.51 -8.37
N MET A 208 -8.33 -0.56 -7.35
CA MET A 208 -9.69 0.00 -7.44
C MET A 208 -9.70 1.51 -7.65
N LEU A 209 -8.79 2.25 -7.00
CA LEU A 209 -8.69 3.71 -7.15
C LEU A 209 -8.13 4.10 -8.51
N PHE A 210 -7.17 3.36 -9.05
CA PHE A 210 -6.60 3.61 -10.38
C PHE A 210 -7.55 3.21 -11.51
N ASP A 211 -8.34 2.14 -11.33
CA ASP A 211 -9.41 1.76 -12.26
C ASP A 211 -10.48 2.87 -12.31
N GLU A 212 -10.95 3.33 -11.15
CA GLU A 212 -11.91 4.44 -11.06
C GLU A 212 -11.35 5.73 -11.68
N LEU A 213 -10.06 6.02 -11.47
CA LEU A 213 -9.40 7.19 -12.03
C LEU A 213 -9.30 7.14 -13.55
N GLN A 214 -9.35 5.96 -14.18
CA GLN A 214 -9.34 5.79 -15.63
C GLN A 214 -10.73 5.91 -16.27
N SER A 215 -11.80 5.81 -15.48
CA SER A 215 -13.17 5.95 -15.96
C SER A 215 -13.36 7.28 -16.72
N PRO A 216 -13.83 7.28 -17.97
CA PRO A 216 -13.96 8.52 -18.75
C PRO A 216 -15.09 9.43 -18.24
N GLU A 217 -16.07 8.85 -17.54
CA GLU A 217 -17.33 9.51 -17.14
C GLU A 217 -17.20 10.37 -15.88
N ILE A 218 -16.08 10.28 -15.16
CA ILE A 218 -15.91 11.00 -13.89
C ILE A 218 -15.42 12.45 -14.06
N SER A 219 -15.94 13.34 -13.20
CA SER A 219 -15.59 14.77 -13.21
C SER A 219 -14.15 15.05 -12.77
N ASN A 220 -13.58 16.17 -13.21
CA ASN A 220 -12.24 16.61 -12.78
C ASN A 220 -12.14 16.89 -11.28
N GLY A 221 -13.24 17.35 -10.66
CA GLY A 221 -13.32 17.55 -9.22
C GLY A 221 -13.18 16.24 -8.46
N TYR A 222 -13.91 15.21 -8.89
CA TYR A 222 -13.82 13.88 -8.28
C TYR A 222 -12.46 13.21 -8.53
N ARG A 223 -11.89 13.32 -9.74
CA ARG A 223 -10.49 12.90 -10.02
C ARG A 223 -9.49 13.52 -9.05
N THR A 224 -9.69 14.79 -8.68
CA THR A 224 -8.83 15.48 -7.72
C THR A 224 -8.91 14.88 -6.32
N ILE A 225 -10.09 14.41 -5.91
CA ILE A 225 -10.25 13.69 -4.65
C ILE A 225 -9.58 12.33 -4.68
N LEU A 226 -9.79 11.53 -5.74
CA LEU A 226 -9.14 10.23 -5.90
C LEU A 226 -7.62 10.34 -5.81
N LYS A 227 -7.01 11.31 -6.51
CA LYS A 227 -5.57 11.60 -6.40
C LYS A 227 -5.14 11.89 -4.97
N LYS A 228 -5.92 12.67 -4.23
CA LYS A 228 -5.62 12.98 -2.81
C LYS A 228 -5.68 11.73 -1.94
N ILE A 229 -6.65 10.85 -2.16
CA ILE A 229 -6.78 9.58 -1.43
C ILE A 229 -5.56 8.69 -1.72
N ILE A 230 -5.23 8.47 -2.99
CA ILE A 230 -4.08 7.65 -3.40
C ILE A 230 -2.79 8.14 -2.75
N ILE A 231 -2.53 9.45 -2.78
CA ILE A 231 -1.32 10.04 -2.20
C ILE A 231 -1.34 9.96 -0.66
N ALA A 232 -2.48 10.23 -0.03
CA ALA A 232 -2.59 10.27 1.43
C ALA A 232 -2.35 8.90 2.09
N TYR A 233 -2.64 7.81 1.39
CA TYR A 233 -2.50 6.44 1.89
C TYR A 233 -1.35 5.66 1.23
N ASP A 234 -0.41 6.34 0.57
CA ASP A 234 0.78 5.75 -0.08
C ASP A 234 0.46 4.65 -1.11
N LEU A 235 -0.65 4.79 -1.84
CA LEU A 235 -1.20 3.78 -2.75
C LEU A 235 -0.70 3.95 -4.20
N ILE A 236 0.39 4.68 -4.42
CA ILE A 236 0.89 4.97 -5.78
C ILE A 236 1.45 3.69 -6.43
N ASP A 237 0.83 3.30 -7.54
CA ASP A 237 1.31 2.25 -8.44
C ASP A 237 1.82 2.88 -9.74
N TYR A 238 3.13 2.82 -9.96
CA TYR A 238 3.75 3.43 -11.14
C TYR A 238 3.40 2.69 -12.45
N GLU A 239 3.00 1.42 -12.40
CA GLU A 239 2.52 0.71 -13.59
C GLU A 239 1.18 1.31 -14.04
N SER A 240 0.24 1.52 -13.12
CA SER A 240 -1.02 2.21 -13.38
C SER A 240 -0.83 3.67 -13.78
N VAL A 241 0.12 4.38 -13.17
CA VAL A 241 0.48 5.77 -13.58
C VAL A 241 0.94 5.81 -15.03
N LEU A 242 1.76 4.85 -15.46
CA LEU A 242 2.22 4.75 -16.84
C LEU A 242 1.08 4.43 -17.80
N LYS A 243 0.16 3.54 -17.42
CA LYS A 243 -1.07 3.23 -18.20
C LYS A 243 -1.93 4.49 -18.39
N ILE A 244 -2.17 5.25 -17.31
CA ILE A 244 -2.89 6.53 -17.37
C ILE A 244 -2.18 7.51 -18.30
N LEU A 245 -0.86 7.65 -18.19
CA LEU A 245 -0.09 8.58 -19.02
C LEU A 245 -0.18 8.25 -20.52
N LYS A 246 -0.29 6.96 -20.86
CA LYS A 246 -0.46 6.47 -22.22
C LYS A 246 -1.90 6.60 -22.74
N ASN A 247 -2.89 6.84 -21.88
CA ASN A 247 -4.30 6.98 -22.27
C ASN A 247 -4.50 8.05 -23.35
N GLU A 248 -5.34 7.79 -24.36
CA GLU A 248 -5.57 8.72 -25.48
C GLU A 248 -6.18 10.06 -25.03
N ASN A 249 -7.02 10.04 -23.99
CA ASN A 249 -7.61 11.25 -23.44
C ASN A 249 -6.57 12.07 -22.68
N ASN A 250 -6.25 13.24 -23.20
CA ASN A 250 -5.24 14.12 -22.63
C ASN A 250 -5.56 14.60 -21.20
N GLU A 251 -6.83 14.78 -20.85
CA GLU A 251 -7.20 15.18 -19.49
C GLU A 251 -6.95 14.05 -18.49
N ILE A 252 -7.21 12.80 -18.89
CA ILE A 252 -6.86 11.62 -18.11
C ILE A 252 -5.33 11.48 -18.01
N ALA A 253 -4.61 11.58 -19.14
CA ALA A 253 -3.15 11.45 -19.17
C ALA A 253 -2.44 12.47 -18.27
N LYS A 254 -2.95 13.70 -18.16
CA LYS A 254 -2.40 14.73 -17.27
C LYS A 254 -2.48 14.35 -15.79
N THR A 255 -3.44 13.51 -15.38
CA THR A 255 -3.56 13.08 -13.98
C THR A 255 -2.33 12.29 -13.51
N ALA A 256 -1.68 11.54 -14.41
CA ALA A 256 -0.46 10.80 -14.13
C ALA A 256 0.66 11.71 -13.60
N LEU A 257 0.73 12.95 -14.10
CA LEU A 257 1.79 13.91 -13.76
C LEU A 257 1.75 14.37 -12.29
N ASP A 258 0.62 14.20 -11.59
CA ASP A 258 0.52 14.56 -10.18
C ASP A 258 1.14 13.49 -9.28
N PHE A 259 1.05 12.21 -9.66
CA PHE A 259 1.66 11.10 -8.91
C PHE A 259 3.19 11.12 -9.00
N VAL A 260 3.73 11.51 -10.15
CA VAL A 260 5.20 11.62 -10.32
C VAL A 260 5.81 12.70 -9.41
N LYS A 261 5.02 13.69 -9.00
CA LYS A 261 5.47 14.74 -8.07
C LYS A 261 5.28 14.35 -6.60
N ALA A 262 4.45 13.35 -6.33
CA ALA A 262 4.20 12.88 -4.98
C ALA A 262 5.37 11.98 -4.53
N ASN A 263 5.68 12.02 -3.23
CA ASN A 263 6.67 11.13 -2.65
C ASN A 263 5.97 9.88 -2.12
N LYS A 264 6.42 8.70 -2.54
CA LYS A 264 6.10 7.42 -1.90
C LYS A 264 6.92 7.24 -0.61
N LEU A 265 6.42 6.52 0.38
CA LEU A 265 7.19 6.21 1.60
C LEU A 265 8.37 5.29 1.28
N ASN A 266 8.13 4.28 0.43
CA ASN A 266 9.10 3.28 0.02
C ASN A 266 9.11 3.12 -1.50
N TYR A 267 10.30 3.01 -2.09
CA TYR A 267 10.48 2.76 -3.52
C TYR A 267 11.14 1.41 -3.74
N THR A 268 10.68 0.67 -4.74
CA THR A 268 11.32 -0.58 -5.18
C THR A 268 12.33 -0.33 -6.30
N VAL A 269 13.06 -1.37 -6.71
CA VAL A 269 13.98 -1.29 -7.86
C VAL A 269 13.19 -1.15 -9.16
N GLU A 270 12.04 -1.81 -9.25
CA GLU A 270 11.11 -1.74 -10.37
C GLU A 270 10.52 -0.31 -10.51
N ASP A 271 10.22 0.36 -9.40
CA ASP A 271 9.73 1.74 -9.39
C ASP A 271 10.71 2.68 -10.12
N LYS A 272 12.03 2.46 -10.01
CA LYS A 272 13.06 3.26 -10.71
C LYS A 272 12.97 3.09 -12.23
N ALA A 273 12.77 1.87 -12.71
CA ALA A 273 12.63 1.59 -14.14
C ALA A 273 11.35 2.25 -14.68
N LEU A 274 10.22 2.06 -13.99
CA LEU A 274 8.94 2.66 -14.34
C LEU A 274 8.99 4.18 -14.36
N LEU A 275 9.62 4.82 -13.35
CA LEU A 275 9.79 6.27 -13.32
C LEU A 275 10.62 6.81 -14.49
N THR A 276 11.59 6.03 -14.96
CA THR A 276 12.41 6.40 -16.13
C THR A 276 11.56 6.37 -17.40
N GLU A 277 10.74 5.33 -17.57
CA GLU A 277 9.82 5.20 -18.69
C GLU A 277 8.72 6.29 -18.65
N ILE A 278 8.14 6.54 -17.49
CA ILE A 278 7.16 7.62 -17.27
C ILE A 278 7.74 8.97 -17.68
N LYS A 279 8.99 9.26 -17.29
CA LYS A 279 9.67 10.50 -17.65
C LYS A 279 9.82 10.63 -19.16
N GLN A 280 10.26 9.57 -19.85
CA GLN A 280 10.41 9.57 -21.31
C GLN A 280 9.06 9.77 -22.00
N THR A 281 8.07 8.96 -21.62
CA THR A 281 6.71 9.01 -22.18
C THR A 281 6.08 10.39 -21.99
N ALA A 282 6.24 11.01 -20.81
CA ALA A 282 5.72 12.35 -20.53
C ALA A 282 6.41 13.43 -21.38
N ALA A 283 7.72 13.33 -21.57
CA ALA A 283 8.49 14.28 -22.38
C ALA A 283 8.11 14.20 -23.87
N GLU A 284 7.86 12.99 -24.38
CA GLU A 284 7.42 12.77 -25.76
C GLU A 284 5.98 13.24 -25.99
N ARG A 285 5.09 12.96 -25.03
CA ARG A 285 3.66 13.28 -25.13
C ARG A 285 3.38 14.77 -24.98
N PHE A 286 4.04 15.43 -24.03
CA PHE A 286 3.80 16.83 -23.70
C PHE A 286 4.95 17.74 -24.19
N LYS A 287 5.44 17.49 -25.42
CA LYS A 287 6.54 18.25 -26.04
C LYS A 287 6.25 19.76 -25.99
N PRO A 288 7.14 20.58 -25.39
CA PRO A 288 7.00 22.02 -25.46
C PRO A 288 7.28 22.50 -26.89
N VAL A 289 6.37 23.29 -27.47
CA VAL A 289 6.59 23.99 -28.73
C VAL A 289 7.34 25.29 -28.43
N ILE A 290 8.58 25.44 -28.92
CA ILE A 290 9.42 26.64 -28.74
C ILE A 290 9.86 27.13 -30.12
N GLU A 291 9.70 28.44 -30.40
CA GLU A 291 10.37 29.10 -31.53
C GLU A 291 11.56 29.92 -31.03
N TYR A 292 12.66 29.85 -31.78
CA TYR A 292 13.87 30.62 -31.54
C TYR A 292 13.78 31.96 -32.27
N THR A 293 13.97 33.09 -31.58
CA THR A 293 14.15 34.38 -32.25
C THR A 293 15.30 35.16 -31.63
N THR A 294 16.20 35.68 -32.47
CA THR A 294 17.23 36.65 -32.09
C THR A 294 16.71 38.06 -32.29
N LYS A 295 16.89 38.93 -31.28
CA LYS A 295 16.70 40.38 -31.43
C LYS A 295 18.05 41.07 -31.33
N LYS A 296 18.41 41.85 -32.35
CA LYS A 296 19.57 42.76 -32.31
C LYS A 296 19.31 43.90 -31.34
N LYS A 297 20.29 44.20 -30.48
CA LYS A 297 20.27 45.38 -29.61
C LYS A 297 20.45 46.63 -30.47
N ILE A 298 19.66 47.67 -30.19
CA ILE A 298 19.64 48.93 -30.98
C ILE A 298 20.98 49.69 -30.91
N PHE A 299 21.92 49.31 -30.02
CA PHE A 299 23.24 49.94 -29.90
C PHE A 299 24.40 48.95 -29.62
N SER A 300 24.30 47.67 -30.02
CA SER A 300 25.39 46.69 -29.85
C SER A 300 25.34 45.57 -30.90
N SER A 301 26.52 45.11 -31.34
CA SER A 301 26.72 43.97 -32.25
C SER A 301 26.44 42.60 -31.60
N SER A 302 26.17 42.55 -30.28
CA SER A 302 25.79 41.32 -29.60
C SER A 302 24.30 41.02 -29.81
N GLU A 303 23.99 39.85 -30.36
CA GLU A 303 22.64 39.31 -30.42
C GLU A 303 22.23 38.79 -29.02
N ASN A 304 21.01 39.12 -28.57
CA ASN A 304 20.44 38.46 -27.40
C ASN A 304 19.60 37.28 -27.88
N GLU A 305 19.87 36.10 -27.34
CA GLU A 305 18.94 34.97 -27.44
C GLU A 305 17.67 35.31 -26.67
N VAL A 306 16.56 35.50 -27.39
CA VAL A 306 15.26 35.74 -26.77
C VAL A 306 14.44 34.47 -26.91
N TRP A 307 14.29 33.76 -25.80
CA TRP A 307 13.40 32.62 -25.66
C TRP A 307 11.97 33.10 -25.73
N LYS A 308 11.41 33.12 -26.94
CA LYS A 308 10.03 33.50 -27.16
C LYS A 308 9.20 32.22 -27.17
N CYS A 309 8.70 31.83 -26.02
CA CYS A 309 7.68 30.81 -26.03
C CYS A 309 6.42 31.39 -26.67
N ILE A 310 5.88 30.70 -27.68
CA ILE A 310 4.71 31.11 -28.45
C ILE A 310 3.45 30.89 -27.59
N TYR A 311 3.34 31.62 -26.49
CA TYR A 311 2.18 31.58 -25.61
C TYR A 311 1.16 32.67 -25.96
N SER A 312 0.95 32.99 -27.25
CA SER A 312 -0.16 33.87 -27.62
C SER A 312 -1.46 33.11 -27.89
N ASN A 313 -1.40 31.79 -28.14
CA ASN A 313 -2.58 30.98 -28.51
C ASN A 313 -2.80 29.71 -27.64
N LEU A 314 -2.03 29.50 -26.57
CA LEU A 314 -2.24 28.38 -25.65
C LEU A 314 -2.99 28.85 -24.40
N ASN A 315 -4.06 28.15 -24.04
CA ASN A 315 -4.79 28.36 -22.79
C ASN A 315 -3.90 28.08 -21.55
N GLU A 316 -4.22 28.68 -20.39
CA GLU A 316 -3.42 28.59 -19.16
C GLU A 316 -3.09 27.15 -18.74
N ALA A 317 -4.00 26.22 -19.00
CA ALA A 317 -3.84 24.79 -18.70
C ALA A 317 -2.61 24.19 -19.38
N SER A 318 -2.42 24.46 -20.68
CA SER A 318 -1.31 23.92 -21.47
C SER A 318 0.06 24.44 -21.01
N ARG A 319 0.10 25.68 -20.49
CA ARG A 319 1.32 26.29 -19.90
C ARG A 319 1.68 25.67 -18.56
N ALA A 320 0.69 25.31 -17.74
CA ALA A 320 0.91 24.60 -16.49
C ALA A 320 1.48 23.20 -16.71
N ASP A 321 1.05 22.51 -17.76
CA ASP A 321 1.48 21.14 -18.08
C ASP A 321 2.97 21.06 -18.47
N VAL A 322 3.46 22.00 -19.26
CA VAL A 322 4.90 22.10 -19.61
C VAL A 322 5.77 22.36 -18.37
N LEU A 323 5.35 23.26 -17.48
CA LEU A 323 6.05 23.53 -16.21
C LEU A 323 6.04 22.30 -15.27
N ARG A 324 4.98 21.49 -15.31
CA ARG A 324 4.88 20.24 -14.55
C ARG A 324 5.90 19.21 -15.04
N VAL A 325 6.08 19.05 -16.35
CA VAL A 325 7.07 18.14 -16.96
C VAL A 325 8.51 18.56 -16.66
N GLN A 326 8.82 19.86 -16.68
CA GLN A 326 10.14 20.36 -16.27
C GLN A 326 10.44 20.06 -14.79
N LYS A 327 9.44 20.15 -13.90
CA LYS A 327 9.58 19.77 -12.48
C LYS A 327 9.77 18.27 -12.26
N ILE A 328 9.19 17.40 -13.08
CA ILE A 328 9.43 15.94 -13.05
C ILE A 328 10.93 15.64 -13.26
N THR A 329 11.56 16.37 -14.18
CA THR A 329 13.01 16.26 -14.41
C THR A 329 13.83 16.65 -13.17
N MET A 330 13.36 17.62 -12.37
CA MET A 330 13.99 18.00 -11.10
C MET A 330 13.67 17.04 -9.93
N ALA A 331 12.48 16.44 -9.88
CA ALA A 331 12.08 15.47 -8.86
C ALA A 331 12.91 14.18 -8.93
N SER A 332 13.27 13.73 -10.14
CA SER A 332 14.21 12.61 -10.34
C SER A 332 15.59 12.84 -9.70
N LYS A 333 15.98 14.11 -9.47
CA LYS A 333 17.22 14.49 -8.77
C LYS A 333 17.04 14.64 -7.24
N ARG A 334 15.82 14.62 -6.71
CA ARG A 334 15.47 14.85 -5.29
C ARG A 334 15.19 13.56 -4.50
N MET A 335 15.55 12.38 -5.02
CA MET A 335 15.59 11.16 -4.20
C MET A 335 16.53 11.40 -2.99
N ARG A 336 16.09 11.06 -1.78
CA ARG A 336 16.83 11.36 -0.55
C ARG A 336 18.26 10.78 -0.58
N PRO A 337 19.26 11.43 0.06
CA PRO A 337 20.65 10.97 0.12
C PRO A 337 20.83 9.53 0.66
N VAL A 338 19.86 9.03 1.42
CA VAL A 338 19.87 7.67 2.00
C VAL A 338 19.85 6.58 0.91
N HIS A 339 19.33 6.85 -0.29
CA HIS A 339 19.31 5.90 -1.40
C HIS A 339 20.56 5.92 -2.30
N ARG A 340 21.45 6.92 -2.17
CA ARG A 340 22.74 6.90 -2.91
C ARG A 340 23.69 5.81 -2.41
N ARG A 341 23.51 5.33 -1.17
CA ARG A 341 24.36 4.28 -0.57
C ARG A 341 23.91 2.86 -0.85
N LEU A 342 22.66 2.65 -1.28
CA LEU A 342 22.12 1.33 -1.61
C LEU A 342 22.23 0.99 -3.11
N LEU A 343 22.71 1.94 -3.91
CA LEU A 343 22.85 1.84 -5.38
C LEU A 343 24.30 2.08 -5.81
N GLY A 344 25.26 1.68 -4.97
CA GLY A 344 26.66 1.57 -5.36
C GLY A 344 26.83 0.50 -6.44
#